data_AF-A0A529ZR15-F1
#
_entry.id   AF-A0A529ZR15-F1
#
_cell.length_a   1.000
_cell.length_b   1.000
_cell.length_c   1.000
_cell.angle_alpha   90.00
_cell.angle_beta   90.00
_cell.angle_gamma   90.00
#
_symmetry.space_group_name_H-M   'P 1'
#
loop_
_entity.id
_entity.type
_entity.pdbx_description
1 polymer ?
#
loop_
_entity_poly.entity_id
_entity_poly.type
_entity_poly.pdbx_seq_one_letter_code
_entity_poly.pdbx_strand_id
1 'polypeptide(L)' 'DKLKGSLSGFVGSLLLRDYDVLVAFTEYNRNVIRLEPPLICQPEHVDRFVDAFDSLLSRGIVAIVKDFVKSQVGK' A
#
# COMPACT_ATOMS: atom_id res chain seq x y z
N ASP A 1 4.35 -18.74 -8.73
CA ASP A 1 5.51 -18.15 -8.01
C ASP A 1 5.75 -16.64 -8.15
N LYS A 2 5.40 -15.94 -9.24
CA LYS A 2 5.63 -14.48 -9.41
C LYS A 2 4.86 -13.53 -8.46
N LEU A 3 3.97 -14.05 -7.61
CA LEU A 3 3.13 -13.27 -6.68
C LEU A 3 3.72 -13.13 -5.26
N LYS A 4 4.65 -14.00 -4.88
CA LYS A 4 5.29 -13.94 -3.55
C LYS A 4 6.28 -12.76 -3.58
N GLY A 5 5.96 -11.68 -2.86
CA GLY A 5 6.68 -10.40 -2.90
C GLY A 5 6.00 -9.29 -3.71
N SER A 6 4.92 -9.58 -4.47
CA SER A 6 4.22 -8.56 -5.26
C SER A 6 3.04 -7.93 -4.51
N LEU A 7 2.43 -8.64 -3.56
CA LEU A 7 1.20 -8.18 -2.90
C LEU A 7 1.42 -6.91 -2.07
N SER A 8 2.46 -6.90 -1.24
CA SER A 8 2.91 -5.72 -0.50
C SER A 8 3.21 -4.56 -1.45
N GLY A 9 3.86 -4.84 -2.59
CA GLY A 9 4.10 -3.86 -3.65
C GLY A 9 2.81 -3.29 -4.25
N PHE A 10 1.80 -4.12 -4.49
CA PHE A 10 0.48 -3.68 -4.99
C PHE A 10 -0.22 -2.79 -3.96
N VAL A 11 -0.18 -3.20 -2.69
CA VAL A 11 -0.74 -2.42 -1.59
C VAL A 11 -0.07 -1.05 -1.51
N GLY A 12 1.26 -0.97 -1.53
CA GLY A 12 1.96 0.32 -1.50
C GLY A 12 1.68 1.19 -2.73
N SER A 13 1.59 0.60 -3.93
CA SER A 13 1.23 1.34 -5.14
C SER A 13 -0.18 1.92 -5.10
N LEU A 14 -1.15 1.17 -4.54
CA LEU A 14 -2.53 1.61 -4.41
C LEU A 14 -2.70 2.62 -3.28
N LEU A 15 -1.99 2.47 -2.16
CA LEU A 15 -1.92 3.48 -1.10
C LEU A 15 -1.46 4.83 -1.64
N LEU A 16 -0.41 4.85 -2.45
CA LEU A 16 0.09 6.09 -3.06
C LEU A 16 -0.93 6.68 -4.04
N ARG A 17 -1.48 5.86 -4.94
CA ARG A 17 -2.37 6.34 -6.02
C ARG A 17 -3.73 6.80 -5.50
N ASP A 18 -4.36 6.01 -4.63
CA ASP A 18 -5.76 6.21 -4.24
C ASP A 18 -5.90 7.06 -2.96
N TYR A 19 -4.85 7.13 -2.12
CA TYR A 19 -4.93 7.75 -0.78
C TYR A 19 -3.82 8.78 -0.49
N ASP A 20 -2.88 8.97 -1.43
CA ASP A 20 -1.73 9.87 -1.28
C ASP A 20 -0.84 9.49 -0.08
N VAL A 21 -0.64 8.19 0.13
CA VAL A 21 0.19 7.62 1.20
C VAL A 21 1.41 6.93 0.61
N LEU A 22 2.60 7.48 0.86
CA LEU A 22 3.87 6.88 0.48
C LEU A 22 4.37 5.91 1.55
N VAL A 23 4.71 4.69 1.13
CA VAL A 23 5.33 3.67 1.99
C VAL A 23 6.61 3.13 1.36
N ALA A 24 7.50 2.61 2.19
CA ALA A 24 8.74 1.97 1.75
C ALA A 24 8.70 0.46 1.97
N PHE A 25 9.58 -0.26 1.28
CA PHE A 25 9.79 -1.69 1.46
C PHE A 25 11.23 -1.94 1.88
N THR A 26 11.42 -2.93 2.75
CA THR A 26 12.79 -3.35 3.09
C THR A 26 13.40 -4.13 1.93
N GLU A 27 14.70 -3.97 1.70
CA GLU A 27 15.41 -4.72 0.65
C GLU A 27 15.46 -6.21 0.97
N TYR A 28 15.62 -6.56 2.25
CA TYR A 28 15.76 -7.94 2.70
C TYR A 28 14.44 -8.73 2.62
N ASN A 29 13.32 -8.10 2.94
CA ASN A 29 12.00 -8.73 2.86
C ASN A 29 10.98 -7.80 2.22
N ARG A 30 10.72 -8.04 0.94
CA ARG A 30 9.74 -7.26 0.15
C ARG A 30 8.30 -7.48 0.60
N ASN A 31 8.01 -8.48 1.44
CA ASN A 31 6.67 -8.66 2.03
C ASN A 31 6.42 -7.76 3.26
N VAL A 32 7.44 -7.01 3.71
CA VAL A 32 7.32 -6.08 4.84
C VAL A 32 7.18 -4.65 4.30
N ILE A 33 6.04 -4.03 4.62
CA ILE A 33 5.83 -2.59 4.43
C ILE A 33 6.45 -1.88 5.63
N ARG A 34 7.43 -1.02 5.39
CA ARG A 34 8.10 -0.22 6.42
C ARG A 34 7.39 1.12 6.54
N LEU A 35 6.90 1.41 7.74
CA LEU A 35 6.32 2.70 8.09
C LEU A 35 7.38 3.54 8.80
N GLU A 36 7.85 4.57 8.13
CA GLU A 36 8.80 5.55 8.68
C GLU A 36 8.33 6.96 8.41
N PRO A 37 7.30 7.41 9.14
CA PRO A 37 6.89 8.79 9.05
C PRO A 37 7.98 9.71 9.63
N PRO A 38 8.00 11.00 9.23
CA PRO A 38 8.84 12.00 9.88
C PRO A 38 8.58 12.07 11.40
N LEU A 39 9.59 12.44 12.19
CA LEU A 39 9.46 12.53 13.66
C LEU A 39 8.44 13.58 14.14
N ILE A 40 8.01 14.47 13.25
CA ILE A 40 6.96 15.46 13.48
C ILE A 40 5.54 14.91 13.25
N CYS A 41 5.39 13.59 13.02
CA CYS A 41 4.11 12.94 12.82
C CYS A 41 3.15 13.22 13.99
N GLN A 42 1.91 13.54 13.68
CA GLN A 42 0.85 13.80 14.65
C GLN A 42 -0.15 12.63 14.66
N PRO A 43 -0.94 12.44 15.73
CA PRO A 43 -1.94 11.38 15.81
C PRO A 43 -2.86 11.31 14.58
N GLU A 44 -3.27 12.46 14.05
CA GLU A 44 -4.19 12.56 12.92
C GLU A 44 -3.58 11.99 11.62
N HIS A 45 -2.26 12.03 11.46
CA HIS A 45 -1.59 11.39 10.33
C HIS A 45 -1.61 9.87 10.45
N VAL A 46 -1.52 9.35 11.68
CA VAL A 46 -1.62 7.91 11.95
C VAL A 46 -3.04 7.44 11.67
N ASP A 47 -4.05 8.17 12.16
CA ASP A 47 -5.45 7.86 11.91
C ASP A 47 -5.75 7.85 10.39
N ARG A 48 -5.31 8.88 9.66
CA ARG A 48 -5.44 8.93 8.19
C ARG A 48 -4.78 7.72 7.50
N PHE A 49 -3.62 7.29 7.97
CA PHE A 49 -2.96 6.10 7.44
C PHE A 49 -3.78 4.83 7.74
N VAL A 50 -4.25 4.66 8.97
CA VAL A 50 -5.03 3.49 9.40
C VAL A 50 -6.33 3.39 8.59
N ASP A 51 -7.05 4.50 8.43
CA ASP A 51 -8.28 4.56 7.64
C ASP A 51 -8.05 4.19 6.17
N ALA A 52 -6.99 4.72 5.55
CA ALA A 52 -6.62 4.39 4.18
C ALA A 52 -6.23 2.92 4.03
N PHE A 53 -5.47 2.39 5.00
CA PHE A 53 -5.03 1.01 4.99
C PHE A 53 -6.18 0.03 5.18
N ASP A 54 -7.08 0.30 6.13
CA ASP A 54 -8.29 -0.49 6.35
C ASP A 54 -9.22 -0.45 5.13
N SER A 55 -9.47 0.74 4.59
CA SER A 55 -10.30 0.92 3.37
C SER A 55 -9.72 0.19 2.16
N LEU A 56 -8.40 0.08 2.04
CA LEU A 56 -7.75 -0.69 0.98
C LEU A 56 -7.84 -2.20 1.23
N LEU A 57 -7.52 -2.68 2.42
CA LEU A 57 -7.46 -4.11 2.73
C LEU A 57 -8.84 -4.76 2.81
N SER A 58 -9.85 -4.02 3.28
CA SER A 58 -11.25 -4.47 3.34
C SER A 58 -11.85 -4.79 1.97
N ARG A 59 -11.29 -4.26 0.87
CA ARG A 59 -11.69 -4.61 -0.51
C ARG A 59 -11.43 -6.09 -0.84
N GLY A 60 -10.54 -6.74 -0.11
CA GLY A 60 -10.12 -8.12 -0.33
C GLY A 60 -9.12 -8.27 -1.49
N ILE A 61 -8.35 -9.36 -1.44
CA ILE A 61 -7.19 -9.56 -2.31
C ILE A 61 -7.53 -9.58 -3.81
N VAL A 62 -8.70 -10.09 -4.19
CA VAL A 62 -9.14 -10.19 -5.59
C VAL A 62 -9.38 -8.80 -6.18
N ALA A 63 -10.03 -7.91 -5.42
CA ALA A 63 -10.28 -6.54 -5.85
C ALA A 63 -8.98 -5.73 -5.94
N ILE A 64 -8.09 -5.88 -4.95
CA ILE A 64 -6.76 -5.23 -4.94
C ILE A 64 -5.97 -5.59 -6.20
N VAL A 65 -5.91 -6.88 -6.56
CA VAL A 65 -5.19 -7.33 -7.75
C VAL A 65 -5.85 -6.80 -9.03
N LYS A 66 -7.18 -6.80 -9.12
CA LYS A 66 -7.92 -6.25 -10.26
C LYS A 66 -7.66 -4.76 -10.45
N ASP A 67 -7.70 -3.98 -9.37
CA ASP A 67 -7.48 -2.53 -9.38
C ASP A 67 -6.02 -2.19 -9.74
N PHE A 68 -5.08 -3.00 -9.27
CA PHE A 68 -3.67 -2.89 -9.65
C PHE A 68 -3.47 -3.16 -11.16
N VAL A 69 -4.04 -4.24 -11.71
CA VAL A 69 -3.93 -4.52 -13.16
C VAL A 69 -4.55 -3.38 -13.98
N LYS A 70 -5.71 -2.87 -13.56
CA LYS A 70 -6.35 -1.70 -14.19
C LYS A 70 -5.45 -0.46 -14.15
N SER A 71 -4.67 -0.27 -13.08
CA SER A 71 -3.69 0.83 -12.95
C SER A 71 -2.57 0.77 -13.99
N GLN A 72 -2.18 -0.44 -14.42
CA GLN A 72 -1.07 -0.65 -15.35
C GLN A 72 -1.51 -0.54 -16.82
N VAL A 73 -2.75 -0.93 -17.12
CA VAL A 73 -3.30 -0.94 -18.49
C VAL A 73 -3.81 0.44 -18.93
N GLY A 74 -4.00 1.38 -18.01
CA GLY A 74 -4.34 2.77 -18.31
C GLY A 74 -3.18 3.65 -18.79
N LYS A 75 -2.04 3.05 -19.17
CA LYS A 75 -0.93 3.71 -19.86
C LYS A 75 -1.00 3.47 -21.36
#